data_AF-A0A814L2R9-F1
#
_entry.id   AF-A0A814L2R9-F1
#
_cell.length_a   1.000
_cell.length_b   1.000
_cell.length_c   1.000
_cell.angle_alpha   90.00
_cell.angle_beta   90.00
_cell.angle_gamma   90.00
#
_symmetry.space_group_name_H-M   'P 1'
#
loop_
_entity.id
_entity.type
_entity.pdbx_description
1 polymer ?
#
loop_
_entity_poly.entity_id
_entity_poly.type
_entity_poly.pdbx_seq_one_letter_code
_entity_poly.pdbx_strand_id
1 'polypeptide(L)'
;MINHLPANIPNLHIIELDSNELTSLSGFEMITSHNSTLLSFNDNKIGSISSASLARIDTVNEFYLSNNQLTELPDSIYLIKDLKKFNIQNNKLDAIEKEWIQDILASMLAFFTNNNPSNYSDVYCKIRNYMINFSQFSSRAFIILACLDRFLLCSTSVRQRQFCRPIIAIKMVVFAILICACLPVYILISYKSHQIIMPCMVTTQAGNIYETISIWMLNVTIPTLSMSILSWLTIKRLKANAKRVGREKIRVNGKDSQLATMLIAQVLLYMVTNVPYFIFIFYAKINENVPTSSKSLYQITIESFSATLLTSFFYYVFNGWSFFVYTLTAPSFRRELLMIFSRLCLCKTPHNNSQHTRTRSGRIHPMNQNIATINP
;
A
#
# COMPACT_ATOMS: atom_id res chain seq x y z
N MET A 1 -40.37 -41.55 10.99
CA MET A 1 -39.17 -40.87 11.52
C MET A 1 -37.96 -41.42 10.81
N ILE A 2 -37.15 -40.53 10.24
CA ILE A 2 -35.92 -40.89 9.52
C ILE A 2 -34.78 -40.93 10.53
N ASN A 3 -34.00 -42.01 10.55
CA ASN A 3 -32.84 -42.18 11.43
C ASN A 3 -31.50 -42.23 10.66
N HIS A 4 -31.54 -42.33 9.33
CA HIS A 4 -30.38 -42.27 8.44
C HIS A 4 -30.72 -41.53 7.14
N LEU A 5 -29.73 -40.83 6.59
CA LEU A 5 -29.87 -40.15 5.31
C LEU A 5 -29.85 -41.17 4.15
N PRO A 6 -30.73 -41.02 3.13
CA PRO A 6 -30.67 -41.85 1.93
C PRO A 6 -29.38 -41.58 1.14
N ALA A 7 -28.71 -42.65 0.69
CA ALA A 7 -27.53 -42.52 -0.15
C ALA A 7 -27.92 -42.01 -1.55
N ASN A 8 -27.32 -40.89 -1.95
CA ASN A 8 -27.35 -40.33 -3.31
C ASN A 8 -28.70 -39.72 -3.75
N ILE A 9 -28.88 -38.42 -3.53
CA ILE A 9 -29.99 -37.64 -4.12
C ILE A 9 -29.40 -36.38 -4.79
N PRO A 10 -29.00 -36.46 -6.07
CA PRO A 10 -28.43 -35.31 -6.77
C PRO A 10 -29.48 -34.22 -7.02
N ASN A 11 -29.03 -32.96 -7.06
CA ASN A 11 -29.80 -31.74 -7.40
C ASN A 11 -30.86 -31.27 -6.37
N LEU A 12 -30.64 -31.47 -5.07
CA LEU A 12 -31.49 -30.89 -4.05
C LEU A 12 -31.13 -29.42 -3.77
N HIS A 13 -32.09 -28.51 -3.94
CA HIS A 13 -31.93 -27.10 -3.58
C HIS A 13 -32.24 -26.84 -2.09
N ILE A 14 -33.20 -27.56 -1.52
CA ILE A 14 -33.65 -27.39 -0.13
C ILE A 14 -33.73 -28.78 0.51
N ILE A 15 -33.14 -28.92 1.70
CA ILE A 15 -33.21 -30.13 2.52
C ILE A 15 -33.70 -29.72 3.91
N GLU A 16 -34.90 -30.16 4.27
CA GLU A 16 -35.49 -29.96 5.59
C GLU A 16 -35.83 -31.31 6.19
N LEU A 17 -35.05 -31.74 7.18
CA LEU A 17 -35.25 -32.98 7.94
C LEU A 17 -35.41 -32.68 9.44
N ASP A 18 -36.08 -31.58 9.75
CA ASP A 18 -36.37 -31.17 11.12
C ASP A 18 -37.22 -32.21 11.85
N SER A 19 -37.10 -32.30 13.17
CA SER A 19 -37.91 -33.20 14.02
C SER A 19 -37.79 -34.69 13.64
N ASN A 20 -36.56 -35.15 13.41
CA ASN A 20 -36.24 -36.56 13.12
C ASN A 20 -35.34 -37.17 14.21
N GLU A 21 -34.87 -38.39 14.00
CA GLU A 21 -34.02 -39.11 14.96
C GLU A 21 -32.58 -39.26 14.47
N LEU A 22 -32.09 -38.32 13.65
CA LEU A 22 -30.73 -38.36 13.12
C LEU A 22 -29.72 -38.20 14.26
N THR A 23 -28.74 -39.11 14.34
CA THR A 23 -27.68 -39.09 15.37
C THR A 23 -26.34 -38.59 14.86
N SER A 24 -26.14 -38.58 13.55
CA SER A 24 -24.94 -38.04 12.89
C SER A 24 -25.29 -37.54 11.49
N LEU A 25 -24.51 -36.58 10.99
CA LEU A 25 -24.53 -36.17 9.58
C LEU A 25 -23.44 -36.91 8.80
N SER A 26 -23.60 -38.22 8.67
CA SER A 26 -22.72 -39.08 7.86
C SER A 26 -23.41 -39.41 6.52
N GLY A 27 -22.64 -39.48 5.42
CA GLY A 27 -23.18 -39.76 4.07
C GLY A 27 -23.69 -38.53 3.30
N PHE A 28 -23.50 -37.32 3.84
CA PHE A 28 -23.90 -36.05 3.21
C PHE A 28 -23.10 -35.74 1.92
N GLU A 29 -21.93 -36.35 1.78
CA GLU A 29 -20.99 -36.23 0.65
C GLU A 29 -21.60 -36.58 -0.71
N MET A 30 -22.70 -37.34 -0.72
CA MET A 30 -23.40 -37.80 -1.92
C MET A 30 -24.71 -37.05 -2.20
N ILE A 31 -25.16 -36.15 -1.33
CA ILE A 31 -26.50 -35.53 -1.40
C ILE A 31 -26.42 -34.09 -1.93
N THR A 32 -25.31 -33.41 -1.71
CA THR A 32 -25.13 -32.00 -2.09
C THR A 32 -24.29 -31.87 -3.35
N SER A 33 -24.94 -31.90 -4.51
CA SER A 33 -24.33 -31.46 -5.76
C SER A 33 -24.53 -29.95 -5.92
N HIS A 34 -23.47 -29.15 -5.77
CA HIS A 34 -23.23 -27.78 -6.27
C HIS A 34 -24.38 -26.73 -6.28
N ASN A 35 -25.52 -26.94 -5.60
CA ASN A 35 -26.71 -26.11 -5.78
C ASN A 35 -27.68 -26.05 -4.56
N SER A 36 -27.36 -26.69 -3.44
CA SER A 36 -28.21 -26.62 -2.24
C SER A 36 -28.10 -25.24 -1.60
N THR A 37 -29.24 -24.56 -1.38
CA THR A 37 -29.32 -23.22 -0.77
C THR A 37 -29.69 -23.28 0.70
N LEU A 38 -30.48 -24.26 1.15
CA LEU A 38 -30.94 -24.39 2.54
C LEU A 38 -30.81 -25.84 3.05
N LEU A 39 -30.22 -25.98 4.23
CA LEU A 39 -30.10 -27.22 4.99
C LEU A 39 -30.70 -27.02 6.40
N SER A 40 -31.72 -27.79 6.77
CA SER A 40 -32.34 -27.74 8.10
C SER A 40 -32.43 -29.14 8.71
N PHE A 41 -31.85 -29.29 9.90
CA PHE A 41 -31.89 -30.51 10.72
C PHE A 41 -32.18 -30.16 12.19
N ASN A 42 -33.04 -29.17 12.42
CA ASN A 42 -33.42 -28.79 13.77
C ASN A 42 -34.11 -29.96 14.49
N ASP A 43 -34.06 -29.97 15.82
CA ASP A 43 -34.79 -30.93 16.64
C ASP A 43 -34.47 -32.38 16.29
N ASN A 44 -33.18 -32.69 16.19
CA ASN A 44 -32.67 -34.04 15.97
C ASN A 44 -31.79 -34.49 17.17
N LYS A 45 -31.08 -35.61 17.04
CA LYS A 45 -30.19 -36.17 18.06
C LYS A 45 -28.72 -36.12 17.62
N ILE A 46 -28.35 -35.18 16.75
CA ILE A 46 -27.04 -35.15 16.09
C ILE A 46 -25.96 -34.82 17.12
N GLY A 47 -25.05 -35.76 17.37
CA GLY A 47 -23.94 -35.60 18.31
C GLY A 47 -22.64 -35.15 17.67
N SER A 48 -22.43 -35.46 16.38
CA SER A 48 -21.22 -35.10 15.64
C SER A 48 -21.47 -34.90 14.15
N ILE A 49 -20.60 -34.11 13.53
CA ILE A 49 -20.58 -33.84 12.09
C ILE A 49 -19.22 -34.28 11.57
N SER A 50 -19.18 -35.15 10.55
CA SER A 50 -17.90 -35.56 9.97
C SER A 50 -17.34 -34.47 9.07
N SER A 51 -16.00 -34.32 9.08
CA SER A 51 -15.34 -33.32 8.25
C SER A 51 -15.51 -33.55 6.76
N ALA A 52 -15.54 -34.82 6.36
CA ALA A 52 -15.75 -35.25 5.00
C ALA A 52 -17.16 -34.86 4.49
N SER A 53 -18.20 -34.92 5.34
CA SER A 53 -19.55 -34.48 4.99
C SER A 53 -19.64 -32.99 4.66
N LEU A 54 -18.82 -32.14 5.29
CA LEU A 54 -18.83 -30.69 5.03
C LEU A 54 -17.96 -30.27 3.86
N ALA A 55 -16.95 -31.06 3.49
CA ALA A 55 -15.98 -30.71 2.47
C ALA A 55 -16.55 -30.56 1.05
N ARG A 56 -17.78 -31.02 0.81
CA ARG A 56 -18.48 -30.97 -0.49
C ARG A 56 -19.67 -30.01 -0.52
N ILE A 57 -19.93 -29.29 0.57
CA ILE A 57 -21.05 -28.36 0.70
C ILE A 57 -20.54 -26.95 0.39
N ASP A 58 -20.25 -26.66 -0.87
CA ASP A 58 -19.64 -25.39 -1.30
C ASP A 58 -20.64 -24.25 -1.52
N THR A 59 -21.95 -24.52 -1.64
CA THR A 59 -22.96 -23.53 -2.05
C THR A 59 -24.08 -23.23 -1.04
N VAL A 60 -24.04 -23.77 0.17
CA VAL A 60 -25.14 -23.62 1.15
C VAL A 60 -25.18 -22.22 1.75
N ASN A 61 -26.34 -21.57 1.66
CA ASN A 61 -26.58 -20.24 2.21
C ASN A 61 -27.11 -20.28 3.65
N GLU A 62 -27.96 -21.26 3.97
CA GLU A 62 -28.61 -21.34 5.27
C GLU A 62 -28.47 -22.76 5.84
N PHE A 63 -27.91 -22.87 7.05
CA PHE A 63 -27.69 -24.15 7.72
C PHE A 63 -28.19 -24.10 9.17
N TYR A 64 -29.19 -24.90 9.48
CA TYR A 64 -29.88 -24.94 10.77
C TYR A 64 -29.69 -26.31 11.45
N LEU A 65 -29.14 -26.28 12.66
CA LEU A 65 -28.81 -27.43 13.52
C LEU A 65 -29.24 -27.17 14.97
N SER A 66 -30.23 -26.30 15.18
CA SER A 66 -30.68 -25.98 16.53
C SER A 66 -31.34 -27.18 17.21
N ASN A 67 -31.30 -27.23 18.55
CA ASN A 67 -31.86 -28.33 19.35
C ASN A 67 -31.30 -29.71 18.95
N ASN A 68 -29.97 -29.84 19.00
CA ASN A 68 -29.25 -31.10 18.75
C ASN A 68 -28.32 -31.42 19.93
N GLN A 69 -27.38 -32.36 19.76
CA GLN A 69 -26.48 -32.82 20.81
C GLN A 69 -25.00 -32.57 20.50
N LEU A 70 -24.69 -31.61 19.62
CA LEU A 70 -23.32 -31.30 19.19
C LEU A 70 -22.47 -30.84 20.38
N THR A 71 -21.30 -31.45 20.55
CA THR A 71 -20.28 -31.07 21.55
C THR A 71 -19.14 -30.27 20.95
N GLU A 72 -18.88 -30.47 19.66
CA GLU A 72 -17.87 -29.77 18.86
C GLU A 72 -18.37 -29.60 17.43
N LEU A 73 -17.75 -28.68 16.68
CA LEU A 73 -17.87 -28.64 15.22
C LEU A 73 -16.52 -29.01 14.60
N PRO A 74 -16.51 -29.78 13.50
CA PRO A 74 -15.27 -30.07 12.81
C PRO A 74 -14.69 -28.80 12.18
N ASP A 75 -13.36 -28.67 12.17
CA ASP A 75 -12.65 -27.53 11.56
C ASP A 75 -13.22 -27.21 10.17
N SER A 76 -13.50 -28.22 9.35
CA SER A 76 -14.04 -28.13 8.00
C SER A 76 -15.34 -27.32 7.83
N ILE A 77 -15.99 -26.86 8.92
CA ILE A 77 -17.07 -25.86 8.83
C ILE A 77 -16.62 -24.59 8.06
N TYR A 78 -15.31 -24.27 8.05
CA TYR A 78 -14.74 -23.19 7.23
C TYR A 78 -14.90 -23.39 5.71
N LEU A 79 -15.19 -24.60 5.24
CA LEU A 79 -15.28 -24.90 3.80
C LEU A 79 -16.61 -24.44 3.19
N ILE A 80 -17.62 -24.10 4.00
CA ILE A 80 -18.94 -23.66 3.52
C ILE A 80 -18.89 -22.16 3.19
N LYS A 81 -18.42 -21.83 1.99
CA LYS A 81 -18.03 -20.48 1.57
C LYS A 81 -19.18 -19.48 1.46
N ASP A 82 -20.41 -19.95 1.27
CA ASP A 82 -21.58 -19.12 0.97
C ASP A 82 -22.57 -19.02 2.16
N LEU A 83 -22.18 -19.48 3.35
CA LEU A 83 -23.06 -19.55 4.51
C LEU A 83 -23.42 -18.16 5.06
N LYS A 84 -24.67 -17.74 4.88
CA LYS A 84 -25.25 -16.46 5.33
C LYS A 84 -25.95 -16.56 6.67
N LYS A 85 -26.57 -17.72 6.95
CA LYS A 85 -27.27 -17.99 8.21
C LYS A 85 -26.81 -19.33 8.75
N PHE A 86 -26.33 -19.32 9.99
CA PHE A 86 -25.95 -20.52 10.71
C PHE A 86 -26.59 -20.50 12.09
N ASN A 87 -27.35 -21.55 12.42
CA ASN A 87 -27.96 -21.68 13.74
C ASN A 87 -27.59 -23.01 14.37
N ILE A 88 -26.93 -22.95 15.52
CA ILE A 88 -26.52 -24.10 16.33
C ILE A 88 -26.98 -23.94 17.78
N GLN A 89 -27.96 -23.07 18.03
CA GLN A 89 -28.48 -22.84 19.37
C GLN A 89 -29.01 -24.13 20.01
N ASN A 90 -28.95 -24.21 21.33
CA ASN A 90 -29.41 -25.38 22.09
C ASN A 90 -28.71 -26.69 21.68
N ASN A 91 -27.38 -26.62 21.57
CA ASN A 91 -26.47 -27.76 21.52
C ASN A 91 -25.62 -27.83 22.79
N LYS A 92 -24.76 -28.85 22.93
CA LYS A 92 -23.89 -29.11 24.08
C LYS A 92 -22.46 -28.57 23.88
N LEU A 93 -22.33 -27.48 23.13
CA LEU A 93 -21.04 -26.84 22.85
C LEU A 93 -20.51 -26.13 24.11
N ASP A 94 -19.23 -26.36 24.40
CA ASP A 94 -18.52 -25.67 25.46
C ASP A 94 -18.30 -24.18 25.16
N ALA A 95 -17.95 -23.38 26.17
CA ALA A 95 -17.78 -21.94 26.02
C ALA A 95 -16.70 -21.56 25.00
N ILE A 96 -15.59 -22.32 24.96
CA ILE A 96 -14.48 -22.12 24.02
C ILE A 96 -14.93 -22.33 22.58
N GLU A 97 -15.70 -23.40 22.33
CA GLU A 97 -16.28 -23.69 21.01
C GLU A 97 -17.26 -22.60 20.58
N LYS A 98 -18.09 -22.10 21.50
CA LYS A 98 -19.03 -21.01 21.20
C LYS A 98 -18.32 -19.71 20.79
N GLU A 99 -17.24 -19.35 21.47
CA GLU A 99 -16.42 -18.18 21.12
C GLU A 99 -15.72 -18.37 19.77
N TRP A 100 -15.09 -19.52 19.56
CA TRP A 100 -14.43 -19.86 18.29
C TRP A 100 -15.39 -19.78 17.10
N ILE A 101 -16.61 -20.31 17.24
CA ILE A 101 -17.63 -20.27 16.18
C ILE A 101 -18.14 -18.84 15.95
N GLN A 102 -18.32 -18.04 17.00
CA GLN A 102 -18.73 -16.64 16.84
C GLN A 102 -17.66 -15.81 16.11
N ASP A 103 -16.39 -16.03 16.41
CA ASP A 103 -15.27 -15.37 15.72
C ASP A 103 -15.19 -15.80 14.25
N ILE A 104 -15.37 -17.10 13.96
CA ILE A 104 -15.43 -17.60 12.59
C ILE A 104 -16.61 -16.99 11.83
N LEU A 105 -17.81 -17.02 12.40
CA LEU A 105 -18.99 -16.45 11.76
C LEU A 105 -18.84 -14.95 11.54
N ALA A 106 -18.30 -14.21 12.52
CA ALA A 106 -18.01 -12.79 12.36
C ALA A 106 -16.97 -12.54 11.25
N SER A 107 -15.94 -13.39 11.13
CA SER A 107 -14.94 -13.30 10.06
C SER A 107 -15.52 -13.64 8.68
N MET A 108 -16.41 -14.63 8.59
CA MET A 108 -17.13 -14.99 7.36
C MET A 108 -18.12 -13.90 6.95
N LEU A 109 -18.87 -13.33 7.91
CA LEU A 109 -19.82 -12.25 7.66
C LEU A 109 -19.10 -10.93 7.31
N ALA A 110 -17.93 -10.68 7.90
CA ALA A 110 -17.02 -9.60 7.49
C ALA A 110 -16.40 -9.85 6.10
N PHE A 111 -16.17 -11.11 5.71
CA PHE A 111 -15.71 -11.51 4.38
C PHE A 111 -16.77 -11.25 3.30
N PHE A 112 -18.05 -11.50 3.57
CA PHE A 112 -19.15 -11.17 2.63
C PHE A 112 -19.39 -9.66 2.49
N THR A 113 -19.12 -8.88 3.53
CA THR A 113 -19.31 -7.42 3.50
C THR A 113 -18.12 -6.68 2.92
N ASN A 114 -16.93 -7.27 2.89
CA ASN A 114 -15.75 -6.77 2.19
C ASN A 114 -15.47 -7.58 0.92
N ASN A 115 -16.11 -7.19 -0.20
CA ASN A 115 -15.81 -7.64 -1.56
C ASN A 115 -14.40 -7.22 -2.03
N ASN A 116 -13.34 -7.48 -1.26
CA ASN A 116 -11.96 -7.22 -1.65
C ASN A 116 -11.41 -8.44 -2.39
N PRO A 117 -11.14 -8.35 -3.71
CA PRO A 117 -10.69 -9.49 -4.49
C PRO A 117 -9.34 -10.06 -4.06
N SER A 118 -8.57 -9.35 -3.22
CA SER A 118 -7.29 -9.86 -2.70
C SER A 118 -7.42 -11.10 -1.83
N ASN A 119 -8.61 -11.41 -1.33
CA ASN A 119 -8.83 -12.46 -0.33
C ASN A 119 -9.09 -13.82 -0.99
N TYR A 120 -9.52 -13.82 -2.25
CA TYR A 120 -9.91 -15.03 -2.98
C TYR A 120 -9.29 -15.15 -4.39
N SER A 121 -8.74 -14.07 -4.94
CA SER A 121 -8.06 -14.09 -6.24
C SER A 121 -6.55 -13.93 -6.07
N ASP A 122 -5.82 -15.03 -6.33
CA ASP A 122 -4.36 -15.02 -6.38
C ASP A 122 -3.82 -14.00 -7.39
N VAL A 123 -4.47 -13.88 -8.55
CA VAL A 123 -4.07 -12.95 -9.61
C VAL A 123 -4.17 -11.51 -9.12
N TYR A 124 -5.31 -11.14 -8.53
CA TYR A 124 -5.50 -9.79 -8.01
C TYR A 124 -4.56 -9.49 -6.84
N CYS A 125 -4.41 -10.44 -5.91
CA CYS A 125 -3.46 -10.40 -4.80
C CYS A 125 -2.03 -10.08 -5.28
N LYS A 126 -1.55 -10.81 -6.30
CA LYS A 126 -0.21 -10.63 -6.87
C LYS A 126 -0.06 -9.29 -7.61
N ILE A 127 -0.98 -8.96 -8.51
CA ILE A 127 -0.89 -7.72 -9.30
C ILE A 127 -0.95 -6.49 -8.40
N ARG A 128 -1.87 -6.48 -7.42
CA ARG A 128 -2.02 -5.37 -6.47
C ARG A 128 -0.73 -5.14 -5.68
N ASN A 129 -0.15 -6.19 -5.10
CA ASN A 129 1.07 -6.06 -4.32
C ASN A 129 2.30 -5.73 -5.19
N TYR A 130 2.36 -6.25 -6.41
CA TYR A 130 3.37 -5.86 -7.39
C TYR A 130 3.31 -4.36 -7.69
N MET A 131 2.12 -3.83 -7.99
CA MET A 131 1.91 -2.42 -8.30
C MET A 131 2.25 -1.51 -7.12
N ILE A 132 1.87 -1.90 -5.90
CA ILE A 132 2.21 -1.17 -4.67
C ILE A 132 3.72 -1.10 -4.51
N ASN A 133 4.42 -2.24 -4.58
CA ASN A 133 5.87 -2.28 -4.39
C ASN A 133 6.63 -1.57 -5.52
N PHE A 134 6.21 -1.74 -6.77
CA PHE A 134 6.76 -1.01 -7.92
C PHE A 134 6.65 0.52 -7.72
N SER A 135 5.47 0.99 -7.29
CA SER A 135 5.22 2.41 -7.03
C SER A 135 6.11 2.93 -5.89
N GLN A 136 6.26 2.13 -4.84
CA GLN A 136 7.09 2.43 -3.67
C GLN A 136 8.59 2.50 -4.02
N PHE A 137 9.12 1.58 -4.84
CA PHE A 137 10.52 1.66 -5.29
C PHE A 137 10.75 2.84 -6.22
N SER A 138 9.84 3.05 -7.18
CA SER A 138 9.97 4.11 -8.18
C SER A 138 9.90 5.49 -7.56
N SER A 139 8.98 5.73 -6.62
CA SER A 139 8.83 7.03 -5.95
C SER A 139 10.10 7.42 -5.18
N ARG A 140 10.71 6.47 -4.47
CA ARG A 140 11.97 6.66 -3.75
C ARG A 140 13.14 6.89 -4.68
N ALA A 141 13.25 6.11 -5.76
CA ALA A 141 14.29 6.28 -6.77
C ALA A 141 14.23 7.68 -7.39
N PHE A 142 13.04 8.17 -7.75
CA PHE A 142 12.87 9.51 -8.31
C PHE A 142 13.26 10.62 -7.32
N ILE A 143 12.96 10.44 -6.04
CA ILE A 143 13.39 11.37 -5.00
C ILE A 143 14.92 11.40 -4.87
N ILE A 144 15.59 10.24 -4.88
CA ILE A 144 17.05 10.17 -4.84
C ILE A 144 17.66 10.81 -6.08
N LEU A 145 17.10 10.54 -7.27
CA LEU A 145 17.52 11.17 -8.52
C LEU A 145 17.31 12.69 -8.50
N ALA A 146 16.22 13.19 -7.91
CA ALA A 146 16.00 14.63 -7.75
C ALA A 146 17.01 15.26 -6.78
N CYS A 147 17.37 14.57 -5.69
CA CYS A 147 18.45 14.99 -4.79
C CYS A 147 19.81 15.01 -5.51
N LEU A 148 20.07 14.00 -6.34
CA LEU A 148 21.30 13.91 -7.14
C LEU A 148 21.38 15.04 -8.17
N ASP A 149 20.28 15.33 -8.87
CA ASP A 149 20.21 16.42 -9.84
C ASP A 149 20.54 17.77 -9.19
N ARG A 150 19.92 18.07 -8.03
CA ARG A 150 20.23 19.29 -7.26
C ARG A 150 21.69 19.36 -6.84
N PHE A 151 22.25 18.25 -6.38
CA PHE A 151 23.67 18.17 -6.00
C PHE A 151 24.61 18.45 -7.18
N LEU A 152 24.29 17.92 -8.37
CA LEU A 152 25.05 18.09 -9.60
C LEU A 152 24.95 19.53 -10.12
N LEU A 153 23.75 20.14 -10.09
CA LEU A 153 23.53 21.54 -10.48
C LEU A 153 24.31 22.52 -9.61
N CYS A 154 24.45 22.25 -8.31
CA CYS A 154 25.25 23.07 -7.41
C CYS A 154 26.78 22.90 -7.58
N SER A 155 27.23 21.98 -8.44
CA SER A 155 28.66 21.76 -8.71
C SER A 155 29.27 22.90 -9.51
N THR A 156 30.52 23.27 -9.17
CA THR A 156 31.33 24.19 -9.99
C THR A 156 31.92 23.51 -11.22
N SER A 157 31.99 22.18 -11.25
CA SER A 157 32.53 21.43 -12.38
C SER A 157 31.55 21.36 -13.55
N VAL A 158 31.97 21.80 -14.73
CA VAL A 158 31.17 21.72 -15.97
C VAL A 158 30.85 20.27 -16.31
N ARG A 159 31.81 19.35 -16.14
CA ARG A 159 31.63 17.92 -16.41
C ARG A 159 30.52 17.30 -15.56
N GLN A 160 30.39 17.70 -14.29
CA GLN A 160 29.31 17.21 -13.41
C GLN A 160 27.93 17.76 -13.83
N ARG A 161 27.85 19.03 -14.23
CA ARG A 161 26.59 19.63 -14.69
C ARG A 161 26.09 19.06 -16.03
N GLN A 162 26.97 18.47 -16.83
CA GLN A 162 26.56 17.81 -18.09
C GLN A 162 25.60 16.64 -17.86
N PHE A 163 25.65 15.97 -16.69
CA PHE A 163 24.72 14.89 -16.35
C PHE A 163 23.27 15.38 -16.17
N CYS A 164 23.05 16.67 -15.88
CA CYS A 164 21.72 17.28 -15.79
C CYS A 164 21.11 17.61 -17.16
N ARG A 165 21.76 17.25 -18.29
CA ARG A 165 21.17 17.43 -19.62
C ARG A 165 19.89 16.58 -19.74
N PRO A 166 18.80 17.11 -20.33
CA PRO A 166 17.51 16.41 -20.40
C PRO A 166 17.62 14.99 -20.97
N ILE A 167 18.43 14.79 -22.00
CA ILE A 167 18.62 13.48 -22.64
C ILE A 167 19.25 12.47 -21.68
N ILE A 168 20.22 12.89 -20.85
CA ILE A 168 20.88 12.01 -19.87
C ILE A 168 19.95 11.76 -18.69
N ALA A 169 19.28 12.80 -18.20
CA ALA A 169 18.30 12.68 -17.12
C ALA A 169 17.17 11.69 -17.47
N ILE A 170 16.61 11.76 -18.69
CA ILE A 170 15.59 10.81 -19.17
C ILE A 170 16.15 9.38 -19.19
N LYS A 171 17.37 9.17 -19.69
CA LYS A 171 18.00 7.84 -19.67
C LYS A 171 18.17 7.29 -18.25
N MET A 172 18.57 8.13 -17.30
CA MET A 172 18.68 7.75 -15.89
C MET A 172 17.32 7.38 -15.27
N VAL A 173 16.27 8.13 -15.59
CA VAL A 173 14.90 7.86 -15.14
C VAL A 173 14.39 6.53 -15.70
N VAL A 174 14.54 6.29 -17.02
CA VAL A 174 14.13 5.03 -17.66
C VAL A 174 14.88 3.85 -17.05
N PHE A 175 16.19 3.98 -16.86
CA PHE A 175 17.00 2.95 -16.23
C PHE A 175 16.54 2.65 -14.79
N ALA A 176 16.25 3.68 -14.00
CA ALA A 176 15.72 3.51 -12.65
C ALA A 176 14.35 2.80 -12.65
N ILE A 177 13.43 3.15 -13.56
CA ILE A 177 12.13 2.49 -13.70
C ILE A 177 12.30 1.01 -14.01
N LEU A 178 13.20 0.66 -14.93
CA LEU A 178 13.46 -0.74 -15.30
C LEU A 178 13.97 -1.55 -14.09
N ILE A 179 14.92 -0.99 -13.32
CA ILE A 179 15.37 -1.63 -12.08
C ILE A 179 14.21 -1.80 -11.09
N CYS A 180 13.44 -0.74 -10.87
CA CYS A 180 12.30 -0.76 -9.94
C CYS A 180 11.21 -1.75 -10.36
N ALA A 181 11.04 -2.02 -11.67
CA ALA A 181 10.11 -3.02 -12.18
C ALA A 181 10.59 -4.46 -11.96
N CYS A 182 11.90 -4.69 -11.93
CA CYS A 182 12.48 -6.01 -11.68
C CYS A 182 12.43 -6.41 -10.19
N LEU A 183 12.62 -5.46 -9.27
CA LEU A 183 12.66 -5.73 -7.82
C LEU A 183 11.42 -6.47 -7.28
N PRO A 184 10.16 -6.09 -7.59
CA PRO A 184 8.97 -6.75 -7.07
C PRO A 184 8.56 -8.03 -7.81
N VAL A 185 9.34 -8.53 -8.78
CA VAL A 185 8.96 -9.73 -9.57
C VAL A 185 8.77 -10.96 -8.68
N TYR A 186 9.50 -11.08 -7.56
CA TYR A 186 9.32 -12.17 -6.61
C TYR A 186 7.89 -12.28 -6.06
N ILE A 187 7.15 -11.17 -5.99
CA ILE A 187 5.77 -11.13 -5.50
C ILE A 187 4.86 -12.03 -6.33
N LEU A 188 5.07 -12.05 -7.66
CA LEU A 188 4.27 -12.84 -8.59
C LEU A 188 4.43 -14.35 -8.36
N ILE A 189 5.54 -14.75 -7.74
CA ILE A 189 5.90 -16.15 -7.47
C ILE A 189 5.51 -16.53 -6.02
N SER A 190 5.84 -15.66 -5.06
CA SER A 190 5.81 -15.99 -3.63
C SER A 190 4.48 -15.71 -2.92
N TYR A 191 3.67 -14.76 -3.41
CA TYR A 191 2.40 -14.41 -2.78
C TYR A 191 1.28 -15.36 -3.19
N LYS A 192 0.42 -15.71 -2.23
CA LYS A 192 -0.84 -16.41 -2.47
C LYS A 192 -1.94 -15.80 -1.63
N SER A 193 -3.17 -15.82 -2.15
CA SER A 193 -4.35 -15.51 -1.37
C SER A 193 -4.66 -16.68 -0.43
N HIS A 194 -4.98 -16.37 0.82
CA HIS A 194 -5.40 -17.35 1.81
C HIS A 194 -6.74 -16.87 2.39
N GLN A 195 -7.71 -17.77 2.50
CA GLN A 195 -9.09 -17.39 2.75
C GLN A 195 -9.37 -17.04 4.23
N ILE A 196 -8.48 -17.40 5.17
CA ILE A 196 -8.81 -17.45 6.60
C ILE A 196 -7.92 -16.56 7.49
N ILE A 197 -6.60 -16.54 7.29
CA ILE A 197 -5.66 -16.05 8.35
C ILE A 197 -5.07 -14.66 8.06
N MET A 198 -5.01 -14.24 6.78
CA MET A 198 -4.77 -12.86 6.36
C MET A 198 -4.95 -12.79 4.83
N PRO A 199 -5.51 -11.70 4.29
CA PRO A 199 -5.73 -11.61 2.86
C PRO A 199 -4.41 -11.33 2.14
N CYS A 200 -3.91 -12.33 1.40
CA CYS A 200 -2.74 -12.25 0.52
C CYS A 200 -1.39 -12.11 1.24
N MET A 201 -0.66 -13.23 1.38
CA MET A 201 0.62 -13.29 2.10
C MET A 201 1.69 -14.06 1.33
N VAL A 202 2.95 -13.82 1.71
CA VAL A 202 4.08 -14.61 1.22
C VAL A 202 4.05 -16.00 1.83
N THR A 203 4.10 -17.02 0.97
CA THR A 203 4.04 -18.44 1.39
C THR A 203 5.41 -19.11 1.43
N THR A 204 6.39 -18.58 0.71
CA THR A 204 7.74 -19.14 0.63
C THR A 204 8.66 -18.49 1.65
N GLN A 205 9.45 -19.26 2.39
CA GLN A 205 10.44 -18.75 3.33
C GLN A 205 11.44 -17.79 2.66
N ALA A 206 11.91 -18.14 1.45
CA ALA A 206 12.80 -17.28 0.66
C ALA A 206 12.16 -15.92 0.31
N GLY A 207 10.86 -15.93 -0.04
CA GLY A 207 10.11 -14.70 -0.29
C GLY A 207 9.97 -13.82 0.94
N ASN A 208 9.77 -14.41 2.13
CA ASN A 208 9.63 -13.65 3.38
C ASN A 208 10.97 -13.00 3.78
N ILE A 209 12.07 -13.72 3.59
CA ILE A 209 13.43 -13.16 3.76
C ILE A 209 13.65 -12.00 2.79
N TYR A 210 13.33 -12.19 1.51
CA TYR A 210 13.52 -11.14 0.49
C TYR A 210 12.62 -9.91 0.75
N GLU A 211 11.37 -10.12 1.12
CA GLU A 211 10.43 -9.05 1.48
C GLU A 211 10.97 -8.23 2.66
N THR A 212 11.43 -8.90 3.71
CA THR A 212 12.05 -8.25 4.87
C THR A 212 13.27 -7.43 4.45
N ILE A 213 14.21 -8.02 3.70
CA ILE A 213 15.40 -7.33 3.21
C ILE A 213 15.02 -6.14 2.33
N SER A 214 14.03 -6.29 1.46
CA SER A 214 13.58 -5.25 0.53
C SER A 214 12.95 -4.08 1.26
N ILE A 215 12.10 -4.33 2.25
CA ILE A 215 11.52 -3.28 3.09
C ILE A 215 12.64 -2.53 3.83
N TRP A 216 13.57 -3.26 4.44
CA TRP A 216 14.61 -2.66 5.28
C TRP A 216 15.66 -1.89 4.48
N MET A 217 16.25 -2.54 3.48
CA MET A 217 17.36 -1.96 2.73
C MET A 217 16.88 -1.03 1.63
N LEU A 218 15.96 -1.50 0.78
CA LEU A 218 15.59 -0.79 -0.44
C LEU A 218 14.54 0.30 -0.18
N ASN A 219 13.63 0.11 0.78
CA ASN A 219 12.60 1.09 1.10
C ASN A 219 12.93 2.03 2.26
N VAL A 220 13.90 1.72 3.14
CA VAL A 220 14.21 2.59 4.29
C VAL A 220 15.66 3.03 4.29
N THR A 221 16.61 2.11 4.46
CA THR A 221 18.02 2.46 4.72
C THR A 221 18.71 3.15 3.55
N ILE A 222 18.65 2.57 2.34
CA ILE A 222 19.34 3.15 1.18
C ILE A 222 18.76 4.52 0.80
N PRO A 223 17.43 4.71 0.71
CA PRO A 223 16.86 6.01 0.40
C PRO A 223 17.17 7.07 1.46
N THR A 224 17.02 6.75 2.75
CA THR A 224 17.28 7.70 3.84
C THR A 224 18.73 8.17 3.84
N LEU A 225 19.68 7.24 3.75
CA LEU A 225 21.10 7.57 3.70
C LEU A 225 21.45 8.36 2.45
N SER A 226 20.99 7.91 1.27
CA SER A 226 21.26 8.59 0.01
C SER A 226 20.72 10.02 0.00
N MET A 227 19.47 10.21 0.41
CA MET A 227 18.85 11.54 0.48
C MET A 227 19.54 12.43 1.51
N SER A 228 19.88 11.91 2.68
CA SER A 228 20.54 12.68 3.75
C SER A 228 21.94 13.12 3.34
N ILE A 229 22.73 12.21 2.77
CA ILE A 229 24.08 12.48 2.26
C ILE A 229 24.02 13.50 1.12
N LEU A 230 23.17 13.28 0.10
CA LEU A 230 23.06 14.19 -1.04
C LEU A 230 22.56 15.57 -0.62
N SER A 231 21.61 15.64 0.31
CA SER A 231 21.10 16.92 0.85
C SER A 231 22.18 17.66 1.64
N TRP A 232 22.91 16.95 2.51
CA TRP A 232 24.04 17.54 3.25
C TRP A 232 25.14 18.04 2.32
N LEU A 233 25.54 17.24 1.33
CA LEU A 233 26.54 17.61 0.33
C LEU A 233 26.11 18.84 -0.48
N THR A 234 24.82 18.93 -0.84
CA THR A 234 24.26 20.07 -1.56
C THR A 234 24.34 21.34 -0.70
N ILE A 235 23.91 21.28 0.56
CA ILE A 235 23.97 22.41 1.49
C ILE A 235 25.43 22.84 1.72
N LYS A 236 26.35 21.88 1.89
CA LYS A 236 27.79 22.15 2.06
C LYS A 236 28.35 22.89 0.85
N ARG A 237 28.01 22.46 -0.37
CA ARG A 237 28.42 23.12 -1.62
C ARG A 237 27.83 24.52 -1.75
N LEU A 238 26.55 24.69 -1.45
CA LEU A 238 25.89 26.00 -1.46
C LEU A 238 26.60 26.99 -0.51
N LYS A 239 26.91 26.56 0.72
CA LYS A 239 27.66 27.38 1.69
C LYS A 239 29.07 27.73 1.19
N ALA A 240 29.78 26.76 0.60
CA ALA A 240 31.12 27.00 0.05
C ALA A 240 31.10 27.98 -1.15
N ASN A 241 30.12 27.86 -2.03
CA ASN A 241 29.95 28.76 -3.17
C ASN A 241 29.57 30.18 -2.72
N ALA A 242 28.73 30.33 -1.68
CA ALA A 242 28.40 31.64 -1.11
C ALA A 242 29.64 32.37 -0.57
N LYS A 243 30.54 31.65 0.11
CA LYS A 243 31.83 32.18 0.59
C LYS A 243 32.74 32.63 -0.56
N ARG A 244 32.87 31.83 -1.64
CA ARG A 244 33.71 32.16 -2.81
C ARG A 244 33.30 33.44 -3.54
N VAL A 245 32.00 33.76 -3.56
CA VAL A 245 31.47 34.93 -4.25
C VAL A 245 31.50 36.19 -3.37
N GLY A 246 32.11 36.13 -2.17
CA GLY A 246 32.20 37.28 -1.26
C GLY A 246 30.84 37.74 -0.70
N ARG A 247 29.81 36.88 -0.76
CA ARG A 247 28.45 37.19 -0.30
C ARG A 247 28.29 36.97 1.21
N GLU A 248 29.14 37.57 2.03
CA GLU A 248 28.97 37.50 3.49
C GLU A 248 27.80 38.36 3.99
N LYS A 249 27.36 39.37 3.22
CA LYS A 249 26.26 40.28 3.62
C LYS A 249 25.09 40.41 2.64
N ILE A 250 25.13 39.75 1.48
CA ILE A 250 23.97 39.72 0.57
C ILE A 250 23.17 38.46 0.90
N ARG A 251 22.13 38.65 1.73
CA ARG A 251 20.98 37.77 1.98
C ARG A 251 20.99 36.57 1.01
N VAL A 252 21.30 35.37 1.52
CA VAL A 252 21.27 34.10 0.76
C VAL A 252 20.13 34.20 -0.22
N ASN A 253 20.46 34.18 -1.51
CA ASN A 253 19.53 34.41 -2.61
C ASN A 253 18.25 33.63 -2.29
N GLY A 254 17.07 34.24 -2.37
CA GLY A 254 15.83 33.59 -1.90
C GLY A 254 15.64 32.18 -2.46
N LYS A 255 16.16 31.94 -3.68
CA LYS A 255 16.20 30.64 -4.36
C LYS A 255 17.08 29.58 -3.67
N ASP A 256 18.27 29.92 -3.19
CA ASP A 256 19.19 28.96 -2.54
C ASP A 256 18.68 28.57 -1.14
N SER A 257 18.08 29.54 -0.43
CA SER A 257 17.42 29.29 0.87
C SER A 257 16.18 28.39 0.68
N GLN A 258 15.35 28.68 -0.33
CA GLN A 258 14.19 27.84 -0.68
C GLN A 258 14.62 26.40 -1.03
N LEU A 259 15.68 26.24 -1.81
CA LEU A 259 16.22 24.93 -2.17
C LEU A 259 16.67 24.13 -0.94
N ALA A 260 17.37 24.79 0.00
CA ALA A 260 17.81 24.15 1.24
C ALA A 260 16.63 23.77 2.14
N THR A 261 15.64 24.66 2.32
CA THR A 261 14.42 24.37 3.08
C THR A 261 13.65 23.20 2.49
N MET A 262 13.50 23.16 1.17
CA MET A 262 12.82 22.08 0.47
C MET A 262 13.53 20.73 0.67
N LEU A 263 14.87 20.70 0.57
CA LEU A 263 15.66 19.48 0.80
C LEU A 263 15.52 18.96 2.24
N ILE A 264 15.61 19.84 3.23
CA ILE A 264 15.48 19.47 4.64
C ILE A 264 14.06 18.95 4.93
N ALA A 265 13.03 19.66 4.48
CA ALA A 265 11.64 19.26 4.66
C ALA A 265 11.36 17.88 4.03
N GLN A 266 11.94 17.62 2.86
CA GLN A 266 11.81 16.34 2.16
C GLN A 266 12.45 15.17 2.93
N VAL A 267 13.64 15.37 3.50
CA VAL A 267 14.31 14.33 4.33
C VAL A 267 13.54 14.11 5.63
N LEU A 268 13.12 15.18 6.31
CA LEU A 268 12.37 15.08 7.57
C LEU A 268 11.05 14.35 7.37
N LEU A 269 10.27 14.71 6.34
CA LEU A 269 9.00 14.04 6.08
C LEU A 269 9.19 12.56 5.74
N TYR A 270 10.24 12.24 4.97
CA TYR A 270 10.58 10.85 4.69
C TYR A 270 10.82 10.07 5.99
N MET A 271 11.63 10.62 6.90
CA MET A 271 11.93 9.98 8.18
C MET A 271 10.65 9.80 9.02
N VAL A 272 9.83 10.85 9.16
CA VAL A 272 8.57 10.80 9.93
C VAL A 272 7.61 9.74 9.40
N THR A 273 7.56 9.54 8.08
CA THR A 273 6.63 8.58 7.45
C THR A 273 7.12 7.14 7.46
N ASN A 274 8.44 6.90 7.41
CA ASN A 274 8.99 5.56 7.22
C ASN A 274 9.62 4.96 8.49
N VAL A 275 10.21 5.79 9.38
CA VAL A 275 10.88 5.30 10.59
C VAL A 275 9.90 4.63 11.58
N PRO A 276 8.70 5.17 11.84
CA PRO A 276 7.75 4.49 12.74
C PRO A 276 7.32 3.11 12.23
N TYR A 277 7.07 2.98 10.93
CA TYR A 277 6.76 1.68 10.33
C TYR A 277 7.91 0.68 10.48
N PHE A 278 9.16 1.15 10.30
CA PHE A 278 10.34 0.32 10.52
C PHE A 278 10.44 -0.19 11.96
N ILE A 279 10.29 0.69 12.95
CA ILE A 279 10.31 0.31 14.38
C ILE A 279 9.23 -0.73 14.66
N PHE A 280 8.04 -0.55 14.08
CA PHE A 280 6.93 -1.48 14.25
C PHE A 280 7.20 -2.85 13.63
N ILE A 281 7.72 -2.93 12.40
CA ILE A 281 8.04 -4.23 11.76
C ILE A 281 9.14 -4.96 12.53
N PHE A 282 10.13 -4.24 13.04
CA PHE A 282 11.16 -4.85 13.90
C PHE A 282 10.56 -5.42 15.18
N TYR A 283 9.71 -4.64 15.86
CA TYR A 283 8.96 -5.10 17.03
C TYR A 283 8.10 -6.33 16.72
N ALA A 284 7.35 -6.31 15.61
CA ALA A 284 6.48 -7.40 15.19
C ALA A 284 7.28 -8.68 14.93
N LYS A 285 8.48 -8.56 14.32
CA LYS A 285 9.34 -9.71 14.03
C LYS A 285 9.96 -10.32 15.29
N ILE A 286 10.36 -9.49 16.26
CA ILE A 286 10.84 -9.98 17.56
C ILE A 286 9.75 -10.78 18.29
N ASN A 287 8.50 -10.32 18.18
CA ASN A 287 7.37 -10.91 18.89
C ASN A 287 6.58 -11.95 18.08
N GLU A 288 7.08 -12.36 16.90
CA GLU A 288 6.40 -13.32 16.02
C GLU A 288 6.24 -14.71 16.65
N ASN A 289 7.20 -15.10 17.51
CA ASN A 289 7.18 -16.39 18.20
C ASN A 289 6.40 -16.38 19.52
N VAL A 290 5.86 -15.23 19.93
CA VAL A 290 5.11 -15.09 21.19
C VAL A 290 3.67 -15.55 20.95
N PRO A 291 3.18 -16.62 21.62
CA PRO A 291 1.82 -17.10 21.43
C PRO A 291 0.80 -16.01 21.74
N THR A 292 -0.24 -15.86 20.92
CA THR A 292 -1.31 -14.88 21.12
C THR A 292 -2.03 -15.06 22.46
N SER A 293 -2.13 -16.29 22.97
CA SER A 293 -2.68 -16.62 24.29
C SER A 293 -1.92 -16.00 25.47
N SER A 294 -0.66 -15.60 25.27
CA SER A 294 0.16 -14.93 26.29
C SER A 294 0.03 -13.40 26.28
N LYS A 295 -0.63 -12.83 25.27
CA LYS A 295 -0.80 -11.38 25.11
C LYS A 295 -2.13 -10.95 25.70
N SER A 296 -2.14 -9.80 26.37
CA SER A 296 -3.40 -9.20 26.83
C SER A 296 -4.25 -8.72 25.64
N LEU A 297 -5.58 -8.70 25.80
CA LEU A 297 -6.51 -8.19 24.78
C LEU A 297 -6.17 -6.74 24.36
N TYR A 298 -5.78 -5.90 25.32
CA TYR A 298 -5.32 -4.53 25.06
C TYR A 298 -4.06 -4.50 24.19
N GLN A 299 -3.09 -5.38 24.46
CA GLN A 299 -1.88 -5.48 23.67
C GLN A 299 -2.18 -5.90 22.23
N ILE A 300 -3.01 -6.92 22.02
CA ILE A 300 -3.42 -7.38 20.68
C ILE A 300 -4.11 -6.24 19.92
N THR A 301 -4.99 -5.50 20.59
CA THR A 301 -5.73 -4.38 20.00
C THR A 301 -4.78 -3.25 19.57
N ILE A 302 -3.82 -2.88 20.43
CA ILE A 302 -2.82 -1.85 20.13
C ILE A 302 -1.90 -2.29 18.99
N GLU A 303 -1.43 -3.55 19.00
CA GLU A 303 -0.58 -4.11 17.95
C GLU A 303 -1.30 -4.10 16.59
N SER A 304 -2.57 -4.54 16.55
CA SER A 304 -3.38 -4.56 15.33
C SER A 304 -3.69 -3.16 14.79
N PHE A 305 -4.05 -2.22 15.67
CA PHE A 305 -4.26 -0.82 15.29
C PHE A 305 -2.98 -0.19 14.74
N SER A 306 -1.85 -0.40 15.43
CA SER A 306 -0.54 0.12 15.01
C SER A 306 -0.10 -0.48 13.69
N ALA A 307 -0.28 -1.79 13.49
CA ALA A 307 -0.03 -2.46 12.22
C ALA A 307 -0.80 -1.79 11.08
N THR A 308 -2.11 -1.61 11.25
CA THR A 308 -2.98 -1.06 10.22
C THR A 308 -2.62 0.39 9.88
N LEU A 309 -2.44 1.22 10.91
CA LEU A 309 -2.12 2.63 10.76
C LEU A 309 -0.77 2.80 10.07
N LEU A 310 0.29 2.18 10.59
CA LEU A 310 1.65 2.37 10.08
C LEU A 310 1.82 1.78 8.68
N THR A 311 1.20 0.63 8.41
CA THR A 311 1.18 0.02 7.07
C THR A 311 0.48 0.93 6.07
N SER A 312 -0.65 1.53 6.43
CA SER A 312 -1.37 2.45 5.56
C SER A 312 -0.58 3.72 5.26
N PHE A 313 0.08 4.29 6.29
CA PHE A 313 0.94 5.45 6.12
C PHE A 313 2.14 5.16 5.23
N PHE A 314 2.80 4.03 5.43
CA PHE A 314 3.95 3.61 4.64
C PHE A 314 3.58 3.39 3.17
N TYR A 315 2.51 2.63 2.90
CA TYR A 315 2.15 2.24 1.54
C TYR A 315 1.44 3.32 0.72
N TYR A 316 0.59 4.15 1.35
CA TYR A 316 -0.28 5.06 0.60
C TYR A 316 0.03 6.54 0.84
N VAL A 317 0.31 6.93 2.08
CA VAL A 317 0.46 8.35 2.43
C VAL A 317 1.76 8.91 1.84
N PHE A 318 2.89 8.21 1.96
CA PHE A 318 4.17 8.70 1.44
C PHE A 318 4.15 9.06 -0.05
N ASN A 319 3.53 8.22 -0.89
CA ASN A 319 3.49 8.41 -2.34
C ASN A 319 2.73 9.67 -2.77
N GLY A 320 1.77 10.15 -1.95
CA GLY A 320 0.97 11.33 -2.27
C GLY A 320 1.55 12.66 -1.77
N TRP A 321 2.40 12.64 -0.74
CA TRP A 321 2.74 13.86 0.00
C TRP A 321 3.86 14.70 -0.60
N SER A 322 4.71 14.09 -1.43
CA SER A 322 5.83 14.77 -2.09
C SER A 322 5.36 15.96 -2.95
N PHE A 323 4.23 15.85 -3.64
CA PHE A 323 3.60 16.96 -4.37
C PHE A 323 3.23 18.14 -3.45
N PHE A 324 2.59 17.85 -2.31
CA PHE A 324 2.16 18.89 -1.36
C PHE A 324 3.35 19.58 -0.71
N VAL A 325 4.42 18.83 -0.39
CA VAL A 325 5.66 19.40 0.16
C VAL A 325 6.29 20.37 -0.83
N TYR A 326 6.38 20.02 -2.11
CA TYR A 326 6.90 20.93 -3.13
C TYR A 326 6.04 22.19 -3.26
N THR A 327 4.73 22.04 -3.17
CA THR A 327 3.79 23.17 -3.17
C THR A 327 3.98 24.09 -1.97
N LEU A 328 4.17 23.56 -0.76
CA LEU A 328 4.34 24.37 0.45
C LEU A 328 5.71 25.04 0.54
N THR A 329 6.77 24.31 0.18
CA THR A 329 8.16 24.72 0.43
C THR A 329 8.78 25.57 -0.68
N ALA A 330 8.28 25.49 -1.91
CA ALA A 330 8.84 26.19 -3.07
C ALA A 330 7.86 27.23 -3.68
N PRO A 331 8.02 28.53 -3.36
CA PRO A 331 7.23 29.60 -3.97
C PRO A 331 7.38 29.68 -5.50
N SER A 332 8.55 29.31 -6.03
CA SER A 332 8.78 29.18 -7.49
C SER A 332 7.90 28.11 -8.11
N PHE A 333 7.83 26.94 -7.49
CA PHE A 333 6.99 25.83 -7.94
C PHE A 333 5.51 26.22 -7.95
N ARG A 334 5.02 26.90 -6.90
CA ARG A 334 3.64 27.41 -6.87
C ARG A 334 3.34 28.34 -8.03
N ARG A 335 4.25 29.25 -8.37
CA ARG A 335 4.07 30.18 -9.50
C ARG A 335 4.00 29.44 -10.82
N GLU A 336 4.88 28.47 -11.06
CA GLU A 336 4.84 27.65 -12.28
C GLU A 336 3.57 26.80 -12.35
N LEU A 337 3.17 26.15 -11.25
CA LEU A 337 1.95 25.37 -11.17
C LEU A 337 0.71 26.23 -11.50
N LEU A 338 0.62 27.43 -10.93
CA LEU A 338 -0.44 28.40 -11.26
C LEU A 338 -0.38 28.87 -12.71
N MET A 339 0.81 28.99 -13.31
CA MET A 339 0.95 29.30 -14.73
C MET A 339 0.45 28.16 -15.62
N ILE A 340 0.69 26.90 -15.25
CA ILE A 340 0.16 25.73 -15.97
C ILE A 340 -1.37 25.70 -15.87
N PHE A 341 -1.92 25.85 -14.65
CA PHE A 341 -3.38 25.87 -14.46
C PHE A 341 -4.05 27.04 -15.18
N SER A 342 -3.47 28.24 -15.12
CA SER A 342 -4.03 29.39 -15.84
C SER A 342 -4.00 29.21 -17.36
N ARG A 343 -3.00 28.52 -17.94
CA ARG A 343 -2.96 28.16 -19.37
C ARG A 343 -3.96 27.06 -19.76
N LEU A 344 -4.27 26.14 -18.84
CA LEU A 344 -5.26 25.10 -19.08
C LEU A 344 -6.70 25.63 -18.92
N CYS A 345 -6.94 26.48 -17.94
CA CYS A 345 -8.25 27.10 -17.70
C CYS A 345 -8.55 28.24 -18.69
N LEU A 346 -7.53 29.02 -19.07
CA LEU A 346 -7.63 29.97 -20.17
C LEU A 346 -7.13 29.27 -21.43
N CYS A 347 -8.01 28.56 -22.14
CA CYS A 347 -7.78 28.13 -23.52
C CYS A 347 -7.52 29.35 -24.42
N LYS A 348 -6.36 29.99 -24.30
CA LYS A 348 -5.87 30.93 -25.30
C LYS A 348 -5.33 30.10 -26.45
N THR A 349 -6.18 29.91 -27.46
CA THR A 349 -5.76 29.57 -28.80
C THR A 349 -4.54 30.42 -29.19
N PRO A 350 -3.50 29.84 -29.80
CA PRO A 350 -2.40 30.62 -30.34
C PRO A 350 -2.95 31.40 -31.53
N HIS A 351 -3.35 32.66 -31.32
CA HIS A 351 -3.65 33.53 -32.43
C HIS A 351 -2.31 33.91 -33.08
N ASN A 352 -2.02 33.27 -34.21
CA ASN A 352 -1.20 33.87 -35.25
C ASN A 352 -1.71 35.29 -35.48
N ASN A 353 -0.88 36.28 -35.21
CA ASN A 353 -0.90 37.57 -35.88
C ASN A 353 0.55 38.04 -36.02
N SER A 354 1.14 37.61 -37.14
CA SER A 354 2.13 38.41 -37.85
C SER A 354 1.54 39.77 -38.20
N GLN A 355 2.39 40.80 -38.14
CA GLN A 355 2.19 42.19 -38.57
C GLN A 355 1.59 43.15 -37.53
N HIS A 356 2.49 43.75 -36.74
CA HIS A 356 2.59 45.21 -36.75
C HIS A 356 4.04 45.64 -36.48
N THR A 357 4.76 45.90 -37.56
CA THR A 357 5.88 46.84 -37.60
C THR A 357 5.37 48.26 -37.32
N ARG A 358 6.01 48.95 -36.36
CA ARG A 358 6.18 50.40 -36.13
C ARG A 358 6.19 50.65 -34.61
N THR A 359 7.11 51.35 -33.95
CA THR A 359 8.28 52.17 -34.34
C THR A 359 9.02 52.46 -33.03
N ARG A 360 10.35 52.53 -33.11
CA ARG A 360 11.27 53.11 -32.12
C ARG A 360 10.75 54.46 -31.56
N SER A 361 10.73 54.58 -30.24
CA SER A 361 11.00 55.79 -29.46
C SER A 361 11.28 55.30 -28.03
N GLY A 362 12.45 55.44 -27.42
CA GLY A 362 13.33 56.60 -27.42
C GLY A 362 13.21 57.32 -26.08
N ARG A 363 13.62 56.70 -24.97
CA ARG A 363 13.94 57.39 -23.70
C ARG A 363 15.15 56.76 -23.04
N ILE A 364 16.31 57.26 -23.45
CA ILE A 364 17.59 57.06 -22.77
C ILE A 364 17.78 58.29 -21.87
N HIS A 365 18.00 58.05 -20.59
CA HIS A 365 18.47 59.05 -19.62
C HIS A 365 19.86 59.57 -20.04
N PRO A 366 20.12 60.90 -19.99
CA PRO A 366 21.43 61.42 -20.32
C PRO A 366 22.38 61.28 -19.11
N MET A 367 23.52 60.62 -19.31
CA MET A 367 24.70 60.78 -18.47
C MET A 367 25.69 61.67 -19.21
N ASN A 368 26.01 62.81 -18.57
CA ASN A 368 27.11 63.69 -18.90
C ASN A 368 28.44 62.91 -18.93
N GLN A 369 29.17 63.00 -20.04
CA GLN A 369 30.62 62.87 -20.04
C GLN A 369 31.23 64.00 -20.89
N ASN A 370 31.87 64.92 -20.17
CA ASN A 370 32.83 65.88 -20.68
C ASN A 370 34.01 65.13 -21.31
N ILE A 371 34.30 65.36 -22.59
CA ILE A 371 35.65 65.21 -23.13
C ILE A 371 35.93 66.38 -24.07
N ALA A 372 37.01 67.07 -23.73
CA ALA A 372 37.58 68.23 -24.39
C ALA A 372 38.01 67.91 -25.83
N THR A 373 37.80 68.87 -26.73
CA THR A 373 38.53 68.94 -28.00
C THR A 373 39.36 70.23 -27.99
N ILE A 374 40.65 70.03 -28.25
CA ILE A 374 41.67 71.04 -28.43
C ILE A 374 41.64 71.46 -29.91
N ASN A 375 41.70 72.78 -30.11
CA ASN A 375 41.86 73.59 -31.32
C ASN A 375 42.94 73.09 -32.32
N PRO A 376 43.04 73.67 -33.55
CA PRO A 376 42.56 74.99 -34.01
C PRO A 376 41.51 75.03 -35.12
#